data_AF-R6FDQ9-F1
#
_entry.id   AF-R6FDQ9-F1
#
_cell.length_a   1.000
_cell.length_b   1.000
_cell.length_c   1.000
_cell.angle_alpha   90.00
_cell.angle_beta   90.00
_cell.angle_gamma   90.00
#
_symmetry.space_group_name_H-M   'P 1'
#
loop_
_entity.id
_entity.type
_entity.pdbx_description
1 polymer ?
#
loop_
_entity_poly.entity_id
_entity_poly.type
_entity_poly.pdbx_seq_one_letter_code
_entity_poly.pdbx_strand_id
1 'polypeptide(L)'
;MDNVGTDNFSFCLNDLLNLLNLSGVKIEKHHLRRIIAESWKLTPAPNGLTYTTYQFDYNKECRFAPVRRVGRFYTVSRTLLDEL
;
A
#
# COMPACT_ATOMS: atom_id res chain seq x y z
N MET A 1 13.56 12.96 -11.79
CA MET A 1 12.53 12.64 -10.77
C MET A 1 13.30 12.27 -9.53
N ASP A 2 13.33 13.19 -8.57
CA ASP A 2 14.06 13.01 -7.33
C ASP A 2 13.52 11.77 -6.63
N ASN A 3 14.40 10.79 -6.47
CA ASN A 3 14.10 9.54 -5.80
C ASN A 3 13.86 9.90 -4.33
N VAL A 4 12.61 10.22 -3.98
CA VAL A 4 12.21 10.47 -2.59
C VAL A 4 12.73 9.26 -1.82
N GLY A 5 13.71 9.50 -0.95
CA GLY A 5 14.52 8.54 -0.19
C GLY A 5 13.72 7.73 0.84
N THR A 6 12.52 7.32 0.45
CA THR A 6 11.73 6.29 1.09
C THR A 6 12.33 4.95 0.67
N ASP A 7 13.36 4.54 1.41
CA ASP A 7 13.83 3.15 1.38
C ASP A 7 12.72 2.18 1.78
N ASN A 8 11.70 2.67 2.50
CA ASN A 8 10.57 1.92 2.99
C ASN A 8 9.24 2.59 2.59
N PHE A 9 8.36 1.84 1.95
CA PHE A 9 7.01 2.26 1.58
C PHE A 9 5.97 1.49 2.39
N SER A 10 5.08 2.22 3.07
CA SER A 10 4.01 1.64 3.87
C SER A 10 2.68 1.71 3.14
N PHE A 11 1.97 0.59 3.06
CA PHE A 11 0.65 0.52 2.42
C PHE A 11 -0.32 -0.41 3.17
N CYS A 12 -1.61 -0.22 2.94
CA CYS A 12 -2.63 -1.18 3.34
C CYS A 12 -3.08 -2.05 2.17
N LEU A 13 -3.60 -3.24 2.49
CA LEU A 13 -4.20 -4.14 1.49
C LEU A 13 -5.28 -3.46 0.64
N ASN A 14 -6.05 -2.54 1.23
CA ASN A 14 -7.10 -1.83 0.51
C ASN A 14 -6.52 -0.88 -0.55
N ASP A 15 -5.37 -0.26 -0.28
CA ASP A 15 -4.74 0.66 -1.21
C ASP A 15 -4.21 -0.11 -2.42
N LEU A 16 -3.55 -1.24 -2.17
CA LEU A 16 -3.09 -2.13 -3.23
C LEU A 16 -4.26 -2.74 -4.02
N LEU A 17 -5.36 -3.10 -3.35
CA LEU A 17 -6.58 -3.59 -4.00
C LEU A 17 -7.17 -2.54 -4.95
N ASN A 18 -7.27 -1.28 -4.51
CA ASN A 18 -7.73 -0.18 -5.36
C ASN A 18 -6.80 0.03 -6.55
N LEU A 19 -5.48 -0.02 -6.34
CA LEU A 19 -4.48 0.14 -7.39
C LEU A 19 -4.57 -0.97 -8.43
N LEU A 20 -4.71 -2.23 -8.00
CA LEU A 20 -4.92 -3.38 -8.88
C LEU A 20 -6.23 -3.27 -9.65
N ASN A 21 -7.31 -2.80 -9.01
CA ASN A 21 -8.56 -2.56 -9.72
C ASN A 21 -8.41 -1.48 -10.80
N LEU A 22 -7.66 -0.41 -10.52
CA LEU A 22 -7.36 0.64 -11.50
C LEU A 22 -6.50 0.14 -12.67
N SER A 23 -5.64 -0.85 -12.46
CA SER A 23 -4.88 -1.49 -13.53
C SER A 23 -5.65 -2.61 -14.27
N GLY A 24 -6.92 -2.85 -13.91
CA GLY A 24 -7.76 -3.88 -14.51
C GLY A 24 -7.60 -5.27 -13.90
N VAL A 25 -6.81 -5.43 -12.83
CA VAL A 25 -6.61 -6.68 -12.11
C VAL A 25 -7.62 -6.81 -10.97
N LYS A 26 -8.63 -7.66 -11.19
CA LYS A 26 -9.63 -7.99 -10.16
C LYS A 26 -9.12 -9.14 -9.30
N ILE A 27 -8.63 -8.81 -8.10
CA ILE A 27 -8.21 -9.79 -7.11
C ILE A 27 -9.03 -9.63 -5.83
N GLU A 28 -9.32 -10.71 -5.13
CA GLU A 28 -9.93 -10.59 -3.80
C GLU A 28 -8.89 -10.27 -2.72
N LYS A 29 -9.33 -9.55 -1.68
CA LYS A 29 -8.47 -9.18 -0.55
C LYS A 29 -7.82 -10.38 0.15
N HIS A 30 -8.46 -11.53 0.14
CA HIS A 30 -7.92 -12.74 0.77
C HIS A 30 -6.72 -13.30 -0.02
N HIS A 31 -6.80 -13.30 -1.37
CA HIS A 31 -5.68 -13.68 -2.24
C HIS A 31 -4.51 -12.71 -2.09
N LEU A 32 -4.80 -11.41 -2.05
CA LEU A 32 -3.79 -10.38 -1.82
C LEU A 32 -3.04 -10.59 -0.50
N ARG A 33 -3.77 -10.92 0.58
CA ARG A 33 -3.17 -11.23 1.87
C ARG A 33 -2.27 -12.45 1.81
N ARG A 34 -2.66 -13.49 1.06
CA ARG A 34 -1.84 -14.69 0.86
C ARG A 34 -0.55 -14.36 0.10
N ILE A 35 -0.61 -13.61 -1.00
CA ILE A 35 0.58 -13.21 -1.77
C ILE A 35 1.55 -12.42 -0.87
N ILE A 36 1.04 -11.47 -0.10
CA ILE A 36 1.86 -10.65 0.78
C ILE A 36 2.52 -11.46 1.90
N ALA A 37 1.82 -12.45 2.44
CA ALA A 37 2.35 -13.31 3.50
C ALA A 37 3.27 -14.43 2.98
N GLU A 38 2.92 -15.07 1.87
CA GLU A 38 3.58 -16.26 1.33
C GLU A 38 4.69 -15.89 0.33
N SER A 39 4.42 -15.00 -0.62
CA SER A 39 5.37 -14.59 -1.65
C SER A 39 6.30 -13.49 -1.15
N TRP A 40 5.75 -12.43 -0.55
CA TRP A 40 6.54 -11.26 -0.12
C TRP A 40 7.05 -11.38 1.32
N LYS A 41 6.57 -12.38 2.08
CA LYS A 41 6.96 -12.66 3.48
C LYS A 41 6.87 -11.44 4.41
N LEU A 42 5.94 -10.52 4.13
CA LEU A 42 5.79 -9.29 4.90
C LEU A 42 4.98 -9.54 6.17
N THR A 43 5.46 -9.00 7.29
CA THR A 43 4.76 -9.02 8.56
C THR A 43 3.91 -7.74 8.71
N PRO A 44 2.65 -7.86 9.18
CA PRO A 44 1.82 -6.69 9.43
C PRO A 44 2.36 -5.93 10.64
N ALA A 45 2.33 -4.60 10.56
CA ALA A 45 2.68 -3.75 11.69
C ALA A 45 1.66 -3.91 12.86
N PRO A 46 2.08 -3.64 14.12
CA PRO A 46 1.19 -3.69 15.28
C PRO A 46 -0.06 -2.82 15.12
N ASN A 47 -1.20 -3.32 15.62
CA ASN A 47 -2.47 -2.57 15.59
C ASN A 47 -2.35 -1.34 16.47
N GLY A 48 -2.60 -0.14 15.91
CA GLY A 48 -2.54 1.13 16.64
C GLY A 48 -1.65 2.18 15.97
N LEU A 49 -0.88 1.79 14.95
CA LEU A 49 -0.06 2.72 14.19
C LEU A 49 -0.88 3.45 13.11
N THR A 50 -0.64 4.76 12.97
CA THR A 50 -1.20 5.58 11.89
C THR A 50 -0.25 5.59 10.70
N TYR A 51 -0.78 5.38 9.50
CA TYR A 51 -0.04 5.61 8.26
C TYR A 51 -0.76 6.68 7.41
N THR A 52 0.02 7.34 6.56
CA THR A 52 -0.47 8.32 5.60
C THR A 52 -0.72 7.61 4.28
N THR A 53 -1.98 7.54 3.85
CA THR A 53 -2.37 7.02 2.54
C THR A 53 -2.79 8.17 1.64
N TYR A 54 -2.67 8.01 0.32
CA TYR A 54 -3.16 8.97 -0.65
C TYR A 54 -4.42 8.41 -1.30
N GLN A 55 -5.55 9.08 -1.07
CA GLN A 55 -6.84 8.65 -1.61
C GLN A 55 -7.31 9.62 -2.68
N PHE A 56 -8.05 9.09 -3.66
CA PHE A 56 -8.64 9.91 -4.71
C PHE A 56 -9.72 10.80 -4.11
N ASP A 57 -9.54 12.12 -4.19
CA ASP A 57 -10.52 13.10 -3.70
C ASP A 57 -11.39 13.55 -4.87
N TYR A 58 -12.65 13.10 -4.89
CA TYR A 58 -13.60 13.43 -5.96
C TYR A 58 -14.06 14.90 -5.92
N ASN A 59 -13.78 15.63 -4.83
CA ASN A 59 -14.24 17.01 -4.63
C ASN A 59 -13.16 18.07 -4.89
N LYS A 60 -11.92 17.68 -5.17
CA LYS A 60 -10.81 18.63 -5.41
C LYS A 60 -10.19 18.43 -6.78
N GLU A 61 -9.79 19.53 -7.41
CA GLU A 61 -9.00 19.51 -8.66
C GLU A 61 -7.67 18.73 -8.49
N CYS A 62 -7.15 18.64 -7.26
CA CYS A 62 -6.07 17.72 -6.90
C CYS A 62 -6.60 16.30 -6.75
N ARG A 63 -6.28 15.46 -7.75
CA ARG A 63 -6.75 14.07 -7.85
C ARG A 63 -6.48 13.19 -6.64
N PHE A 64 -5.48 13.48 -5.81
CA PHE A 64 -5.15 12.70 -4.62
C PHE A 64 -4.89 13.59 -3.41
N ALA A 65 -5.46 13.23 -2.26
CA ALA A 65 -5.26 13.92 -0.99
C ALA A 65 -4.68 12.96 0.07
N PRO A 66 -3.75 13.42 0.93
CA PRO A 66 -3.23 12.62 2.03
C PRO A 66 -4.28 12.45 3.13
N VAL A 67 -4.53 11.21 3.54
CA VAL A 67 -5.46 10.83 4.60
C VAL A 67 -4.72 9.97 5.62
N ARG A 68 -4.83 10.32 6.90
CA ARG A 68 -4.29 9.48 7.98
C ARG A 68 -5.29 8.38 8.30
N ARG A 69 -4.84 7.13 8.24
CA ARG A 69 -5.64 5.95 8.61
C ARG A 69 -4.92 5.18 9.70
N VAL A 70 -5.70 4.65 10.64
CA VAL A 70 -5.23 3.67 11.64
C VAL A 70 -5.52 2.29 11.08
N GLY A 71 -4.55 1.38 11.10
CA GLY A 71 -4.77 0.02 10.62
C GLY A 71 -3.52 -0.82 10.57
N ARG A 72 -3.68 -2.06 10.07
CA ARG A 72 -2.56 -2.94 9.72
C ARG A 72 -2.00 -2.51 8.38
N PHE A 73 -0.83 -1.88 8.40
CA PHE A 73 -0.05 -1.61 7.20
C PHE A 73 1.11 -2.59 7.09
N TYR A 74 1.58 -2.74 5.85
CA TYR A 74 2.75 -3.50 5.48
C TYR A 74 3.79 -2.51 5.00
N THR A 75 5.05 -2.76 5.36
CA THR A 75 6.18 -1.96 4.91
C THR A 75 6.99 -2.79 3.95
N VAL A 76 7.18 -2.28 2.73
CA VAL A 76 8.05 -2.85 1.72
C VAL A 76 9.31 -2.00 1.63
N SER A 77 10.48 -2.64 1.66
CA SER A 77 11.72 -1.95 1.36
C SER A 77 11.96 -1.92 -0.14
N ARG A 78 12.71 -0.92 -0.62
CA ARG A 78 13.18 -0.87 -2.01
C ARG A 78 13.95 -2.13 -2.39
N THR A 79 14.79 -2.63 -1.49
CA THR A 79 15.56 -3.86 -1.70
C THR A 79 14.66 -5.05 -1.98
N LEU A 80 13.51 -5.16 -1.29
CA LEU A 80 12.55 -6.23 -1.55
C LEU A 80 11.92 -6.09 -2.93
N LEU A 81 11.64 -4.87 -3.39
CA LEU A 81 11.10 -4.63 -4.74
C LEU A 81 12.12 -4.95 -5.83
N ASP A 82 13.41 -4.70 -5.57
CA ASP A 82 14.49 -5.02 -6.50
C ASP A 82 14.76 -6.54 -6.59
N GLU A 83 14.35 -7.32 -5.58
CA GLU A 83 14.51 -8.78 -5.49
C GLU A 83 13.29 -9.59 -6.00
N LEU A 84 12.14 -8.92 -6.26
CA LEU A 84 10.89 -9.53 -6.72
C LEU A 84 10.82 -9.67 -8.25
#